data_AF-A0A814G9Y6-F1
#
_entry.id   AF-A0A814G9Y6-F1
#
_cell.length_a   1.000
_cell.length_b   1.000
_cell.length_c   1.000
_cell.angle_alpha   90.00
_cell.angle_beta   90.00
_cell.angle_gamma   90.00
#
_symmetry.space_group_name_H-M   'P 1'
#
loop_
_entity.id
_entity.type
_entity.pdbx_description
1 polymer ?
#
loop_
_entity_poly.entity_id
_entity_poly.type
_entity_poly.pdbx_seq_one_letter_code
_entity_poly.pdbx_strand_id
1 'polypeptide(L)'
;MRAYKKADKSGNGYIEFKEFATLISQLNYYDEIINLFRELDIDNDHRISFNEFKKGYDLLNLNSSNTCQLRKEFDSIDTNQSGYIVFDEFCFYMTERMGFGV
;
A
#
# COMPACT_ATOMS: atom_id res chain seq x y z
N MET A 1 2.72 0.33 -11.25
CA MET A 1 3.51 -0.88 -10.90
C MET A 1 3.17 -2.02 -11.86
N ARG A 2 4.06 -3.01 -12.09
CA ARG A 2 3.81 -4.12 -13.03
C ARG A 2 4.14 -5.45 -12.33
N ALA A 3 3.16 -6.11 -11.73
CA ALA A 3 3.33 -7.39 -11.00
C ALA A 3 4.16 -8.41 -11.80
N TYR A 4 3.95 -8.46 -13.12
CA TYR A 4 4.71 -9.30 -14.04
C TYR A 4 6.20 -8.96 -14.12
N LYS A 5 6.60 -7.69 -13.98
CA LYS A 5 8.02 -7.29 -13.94
C LYS A 5 8.71 -7.73 -12.65
N LYS A 6 7.97 -7.82 -11.53
CA LYS A 6 8.50 -8.38 -10.28
C LYS A 6 8.59 -9.90 -10.32
N ALA A 7 7.69 -10.56 -11.05
CA ALA A 7 7.64 -12.01 -11.16
C ALA A 7 8.62 -12.59 -12.18
N ASP A 8 8.92 -11.87 -13.26
CA ASP A 8 9.94 -12.23 -14.26
C ASP A 8 11.34 -12.10 -13.66
N LYS A 9 11.81 -13.17 -13.01
CA LYS A 9 13.15 -13.25 -12.40
C LYS A 9 14.22 -13.55 -13.46
N SER A 10 13.82 -14.19 -14.56
CA SER A 10 14.69 -14.51 -15.68
C SER A 10 15.04 -13.28 -16.53
N GLY A 11 14.22 -12.23 -16.49
CA GLY A 11 14.37 -11.00 -17.26
C GLY A 11 14.13 -11.19 -18.76
N ASN A 12 13.50 -12.29 -19.17
CA ASN A 12 13.29 -12.64 -20.57
C ASN A 12 12.02 -12.02 -21.16
N GLY A 13 11.22 -11.32 -20.34
CA GLY A 13 9.96 -10.68 -20.73
C GLY A 13 8.76 -11.62 -20.74
N TYR A 14 8.93 -12.89 -20.36
CA TYR A 14 7.89 -13.91 -20.21
C TYR A 14 7.80 -14.38 -18.76
N ILE A 15 6.66 -14.94 -18.38
CA ILE A 15 6.51 -15.62 -17.09
C ILE A 15 6.63 -17.11 -17.33
N GLU A 16 7.74 -17.69 -16.90
CA GLU A 16 7.93 -19.13 -16.92
C GLU A 16 7.04 -19.82 -15.87
N PHE A 17 6.78 -21.12 -16.05
CA PHE A 17 5.95 -21.88 -15.10
C PHE A 17 6.45 -21.80 -13.65
N LYS A 18 7.78 -21.77 -13.47
CA LYS A 18 8.44 -21.62 -12.15
C LYS A 18 8.25 -20.22 -11.55
N GLU A 19 7.99 -19.21 -12.37
CA GLU A 19 7.77 -17.80 -11.99
C GLU A 19 6.28 -17.50 -11.80
N PHE A 20 5.40 -18.34 -12.34
CA PHE A 20 3.95 -18.18 -12.26
C PHE A 20 3.45 -18.11 -10.80
N ALA A 21 3.99 -18.94 -9.91
CA ALA A 21 3.66 -18.88 -8.49
C ALA A 21 4.03 -17.52 -7.86
N THR A 22 5.17 -16.93 -8.28
CA THR A 22 5.58 -15.59 -7.85
C THR A 22 4.61 -14.55 -8.38
N LEU A 23 4.16 -14.66 -9.64
CA LEU A 23 3.17 -13.75 -10.21
C LEU A 23 1.85 -13.77 -9.43
N ILE A 24 1.30 -14.95 -9.13
CA ILE A 24 0.04 -15.09 -8.40
C ILE A 24 0.16 -14.50 -6.99
N SER A 25 1.27 -14.76 -6.29
CA SER A 25 1.52 -14.17 -4.98
C SER A 25 1.59 -12.63 -5.04
N GLN A 26 2.23 -12.07 -6.07
CA GLN A 26 2.26 -10.62 -6.26
C GLN A 26 0.87 -10.06 -6.54
N LEU A 27 0.07 -10.71 -7.40
CA LEU A 27 -1.30 -10.27 -7.70
C LEU A 27 -2.19 -10.26 -6.46
N ASN A 28 -2.18 -11.33 -5.67
CA ASN A 28 -2.96 -11.39 -4.42
C ASN A 28 -2.57 -10.27 -3.45
N TYR A 29 -1.26 -9.98 -3.33
CA TYR A 29 -0.79 -8.86 -2.51
C TYR A 29 -1.27 -7.49 -3.05
N TYR A 30 -1.26 -7.30 -4.37
CA TYR A 30 -1.81 -6.08 -4.96
C TYR A 30 -3.31 -5.94 -4.69
N ASP A 31 -4.07 -7.03 -4.78
CA ASP A 31 -5.49 -7.03 -4.45
C ASP A 31 -5.72 -6.68 -2.97
N GLU A 32 -4.89 -7.18 -2.06
CA GLU A 32 -4.93 -6.81 -0.63
C GLU A 32 -4.66 -5.31 -0.42
N ILE A 33 -3.61 -4.74 -1.04
CA ILE A 33 -3.33 -3.30 -0.93
C ILE A 33 -4.48 -2.47 -1.50
N ILE A 34 -5.04 -2.86 -2.65
CA ILE A 34 -6.15 -2.16 -3.28
C ILE A 34 -7.38 -2.17 -2.38
N ASN A 35 -7.69 -3.32 -1.77
CA ASN A 35 -8.81 -3.44 -0.85
C ASN A 35 -8.60 -2.57 0.40
N LEU A 36 -7.41 -2.60 1.00
CA LEU A 36 -7.08 -1.74 2.14
C LEU A 36 -7.17 -0.26 1.78
N PHE A 37 -6.67 0.15 0.61
CA PHE A 37 -6.77 1.53 0.16
C PHE A 37 -8.23 1.97 0.02
N ARG A 38 -9.08 1.12 -0.58
CA ARG A 38 -10.52 1.40 -0.73
C ARG A 38 -11.27 1.44 0.60
N GLU A 39 -10.85 0.67 1.59
CA GLU A 39 -11.45 0.72 2.92
C GLU A 39 -11.12 2.03 3.66
N LEU A 40 -9.95 2.62 3.37
CA LEU A 40 -9.53 3.90 3.93
C LEU A 40 -10.11 5.10 3.17
N ASP A 41 -10.24 5.01 1.85
CA ASP A 41 -10.82 6.01 0.96
C ASP A 41 -12.36 6.02 1.07
N ILE A 42 -12.88 6.70 2.09
CA ILE A 42 -14.31 6.70 2.43
C ILE A 42 -15.11 7.53 1.44
N ASP A 43 -14.55 8.67 0.99
CA ASP A 43 -15.21 9.57 0.06
C ASP A 43 -15.00 9.21 -1.43
N ASN A 44 -14.14 8.23 -1.71
CA ASN A 44 -13.78 7.74 -3.05
C ASN A 44 -13.14 8.81 -3.93
N ASP A 45 -12.39 9.75 -3.34
CA ASP A 45 -11.62 10.76 -4.08
C ASP A 45 -10.29 10.22 -4.64
N HIS A 46 -10.01 8.92 -4.40
CA HIS A 46 -8.80 8.21 -4.78
C HIS A 46 -7.54 8.69 -4.07
N ARG A 47 -7.72 9.32 -2.91
CA ARG A 47 -6.67 9.80 -2.01
C ARG A 47 -7.11 9.46 -0.59
N ILE A 48 -6.17 9.52 0.34
CA ILE A 48 -6.49 9.34 1.76
C ILE A 48 -6.12 10.63 2.47
N SER A 49 -7.13 11.34 2.94
CA SER A 49 -6.94 12.50 3.81
C SER A 49 -6.52 12.08 5.21
N PHE A 50 -5.92 13.00 5.99
CA PHE A 50 -5.56 12.70 7.38
C PHE A 50 -6.76 12.25 8.24
N ASN A 51 -7.95 12.79 7.96
CA ASN A 51 -9.18 12.40 8.67
C ASN A 51 -9.62 10.97 8.34
N GLU A 52 -9.48 10.56 7.08
CA GLU A 52 -9.78 9.21 6.63
C GLU A 52 -8.76 8.21 7.16
N PHE A 53 -7.47 8.55 7.07
CA PHE A 53 -6.41 7.76 7.67
C PHE A 53 -6.68 7.50 9.15
N LYS A 54 -7.02 8.54 9.92
CA LYS A 54 -7.37 8.41 11.34
C LYS A 54 -8.58 7.51 11.57
N LYS A 55 -9.68 7.72 10.83
CA LYS A 55 -10.91 6.93 10.97
C LYS A 55 -10.67 5.46 10.63
N GLY A 56 -9.93 5.18 9.57
CA GLY A 56 -9.58 3.83 9.15
C GLY A 56 -8.64 3.14 10.13
N TYR A 57 -7.67 3.88 10.69
CA TYR A 57 -6.79 3.36 11.75
C TYR A 57 -7.57 3.00 13.02
N ASP A 58 -8.56 3.82 13.39
CA ASP A 58 -9.48 3.55 14.48
C ASP A 58 -10.38 2.33 14.16
N LEU A 59 -10.82 2.17 12.91
CA LEU A 59 -11.68 1.06 12.45
C LEU A 59 -10.95 -0.29 12.47
N LEU A 60 -9.66 -0.29 12.12
CA LEU A 60 -8.80 -1.47 12.10
C LEU A 60 -8.32 -1.89 13.51
N ASN A 61 -8.78 -1.21 14.57
CA ASN A 61 -8.49 -1.55 15.97
C ASN A 61 -7.00 -1.61 16.31
N LEU A 62 -6.16 -0.90 15.55
CA LEU A 62 -4.73 -0.77 15.80
C LEU A 62 -4.51 0.27 16.90
N ASN A 63 -4.82 -0.12 18.15
CA ASN A 63 -4.56 0.55 19.42
C ASN A 63 -4.45 2.09 19.36
N SER A 64 -5.48 2.77 19.89
CA SER A 64 -5.61 4.22 20.06
C SER A 64 -4.29 4.92 20.38
N SER A 65 -3.55 5.24 19.33
CA SER A 65 -2.26 5.91 19.41
C SER A 65 -2.56 7.39 19.46
N ASN A 66 -1.85 8.12 20.31
CA ASN A 66 -2.01 9.57 20.42
C ASN A 66 -1.98 10.21 19.03
N THR A 67 -2.81 11.23 18.79
CA THR A 67 -2.91 11.94 17.49
C THR A 67 -1.56 12.41 16.94
N CYS A 68 -0.59 12.65 17.82
CA CYS A 68 0.80 12.99 17.47
C CYS A 68 1.56 11.84 16.76
N GLN A 69 1.34 10.58 17.13
CA GLN A 69 1.99 9.43 16.48
C GLN A 69 1.39 9.14 15.12
N LEU A 70 0.06 9.17 15.01
CA LEU A 70 -0.64 9.03 13.72
C LEU A 70 -0.21 10.10 12.73
N ARG A 71 -0.05 11.35 13.20
CA ARG A 71 0.43 12.43 12.34
C ARG A 71 1.84 12.20 11.84
N LYS A 72 2.75 11.70 12.69
CA LYS A 72 4.12 11.35 12.27
C LYS A 72 4.14 10.22 11.23
N GLU A 73 3.28 9.21 11.40
CA GLU A 73 3.17 8.13 10.41
C GLU A 73 2.59 8.66 9.10
N PHE A 74 1.52 9.46 9.15
CA PHE A 74 0.94 10.09 7.96
C PHE A 74 1.98 10.94 7.22
N ASP A 75 2.69 11.81 7.93
CA ASP A 75 3.73 12.68 7.36
C ASP A 75 4.93 11.87 6.82
N SER A 76 5.15 10.64 7.30
CA SER A 76 6.17 9.73 6.73
C SER A 76 5.75 9.06 5.43
N ILE A 77 4.43 8.91 5.22
CA ILE A 77 3.85 8.34 4.00
C ILE A 77 3.70 9.42 2.92
N ASP A 78 3.24 10.60 3.32
CA ASP A 78 3.04 11.78 2.48
C ASP A 78 4.38 12.43 2.11
N THR A 79 5.17 11.72 1.29
CA THR A 79 6.52 12.13 0.88
C THR A 79 6.54 13.45 0.11
N ASN A 80 5.46 13.74 -0.62
CA ASN A 80 5.33 14.97 -1.39
C ASN A 80 4.71 16.13 -0.58
N GLN A 81 4.37 15.91 0.69
CA GLN A 81 3.75 16.88 1.61
C GLN A 81 2.49 17.53 1.03
N SER A 82 1.73 16.79 0.23
CA SER A 82 0.50 17.29 -0.37
C SER A 82 -0.63 17.40 0.65
N GLY A 83 -0.50 16.77 1.82
CA GLY A 83 -1.55 16.62 2.81
C GLY A 83 -2.50 15.47 2.51
N TYR A 84 -2.22 14.68 1.47
CA TYR A 84 -3.01 13.55 1.01
C TYR A 84 -2.09 12.38 0.66
N ILE A 85 -2.45 11.18 1.09
CA ILE A 85 -1.73 9.97 0.67
C ILE A 85 -2.38 9.47 -0.60
N VAL A 86 -1.66 9.48 -1.72
CA VAL A 86 -2.13 8.87 -2.97
C VAL A 86 -1.78 7.38 -3.03
N PHE A 87 -2.44 6.63 -3.92
CA PHE A 87 -2.23 5.18 -4.05
C PHE A 87 -0.76 4.78 -4.23
N ASP A 88 0.01 5.55 -5.01
CA ASP A 88 1.43 5.27 -5.22
C ASP A 88 2.27 5.42 -3.92
N GLU A 89 1.97 6.43 -3.10
CA GLU A 89 2.63 6.63 -1.80
C GLU A 89 2.23 5.55 -0.80
N PHE A 90 0.95 5.16 -0.80
CA PHE A 90 0.45 4.06 0.01
C PHE A 90 1.09 2.72 -0.36
N CYS A 91 1.24 2.44 -1.67
CA CYS A 91 1.96 1.26 -2.15
C CYS A 91 3.43 1.26 -1.73
N PHE A 92 4.09 2.42 -1.79
CA PHE A 92 5.48 2.55 -1.37
C PHE A 92 5.62 2.26 0.13
N TYR A 93 4.78 2.88 0.95
CA TYR A 93 4.74 2.63 2.39
C TYR A 93 4.47 1.16 2.74
N MET A 94 3.50 0.53 2.08
CA MET A 94 3.19 -0.89 2.28
C MET A 94 4.38 -1.78 1.88
N THR A 95 5.12 -1.40 0.84
CA THR A 95 6.33 -2.14 0.42
C THR A 95 7.49 -1.96 1.40
N GLU A 96 7.68 -0.76 1.93
CA GLU A 96 8.79 -0.42 2.84
C GLU A 96 8.56 -0.94 4.27
N ARG A 97 7.35 -0.78 4.81
CA ARG A 97 7.06 -1.05 6.23
C ARG A 97 6.56 -2.47 6.51
N MET A 98 5.83 -3.10 5.59
CA MET A 98 5.40 -4.51 5.74
C MET A 98 6.47 -5.52 5.31
N GLY A 99 7.67 -5.06 4.95
CA GLY A 99 8.85 -5.92 4.86
C GLY A 99 8.67 -7.16 4.01
N PHE A 100 8.33 -7.00 2.73
CA PHE A 100 8.72 -7.98 1.71
C PHE A 100 9.60 -7.29 0.69
N GLY A 101 10.87 -7.17 1.07
CA GLY A 101 11.96 -7.01 0.13
C GLY A 101 11.89 -8.17 -0.87
N VAL A 102 11.78 -7.80 -2.14
CA VAL A 102 12.00 -8.68 -3.28
C VAL A 102 13.45 -9.15 -3.27
#